data_AF-A0A8T8SPR8-F1
#
_entry.id   AF-A0A8T8SPR8-F1
#
_cell.length_a   1.000
_cell.length_b   1.000
_cell.length_c   1.000
_cell.angle_alpha   90.00
_cell.angle_beta   90.00
_cell.angle_gamma   90.00
#
_symmetry.space_group_name_H-M   'P 1'
#
loop_
_entity.id
_entity.type
_entity.pdbx_description
1 polymer ?
#
loop_
_entity_poly.entity_id
_entity_poly.type
_entity_poly.pdbx_seq_one_letter_code
_entity_poly.pdbx_strand_id
1 'polypeptide(L)' 'HSFLRSVISDSIVYTDHARRKTVTSLDVIYALKRRGRTLYGYGA' A
#
# COMPACT_ATOMS: atom_id res chain seq x y z
N HIS A 1 2.34 -17.59 -3.73
CA HIS A 1 3.14 -16.87 -2.71
C HIS A 1 3.73 -15.53 -3.22
N SER A 2 3.07 -14.84 -4.17
CA SER A 2 3.58 -13.61 -4.80
C SER A 2 2.76 -12.36 -4.44
N PHE A 3 1.47 -12.52 -4.15
CA PHE A 3 0.55 -11.41 -3.90
C PHE A 3 1.02 -10.45 -2.79
N LEU A 4 1.29 -10.99 -1.59
CA LEU A 4 1.70 -10.18 -0.44
C LEU A 4 3.04 -9.47 -0.69
N ARG A 5 4.03 -10.18 -1.27
CA ARG A 5 5.35 -9.60 -1.54
C ARG A 5 5.25 -8.37 -2.42
N SER A 6 4.39 -8.44 -3.43
CA SER A 6 4.25 -7.36 -4.39
C SER A 6 3.45 -6.17 -3.81
N VAL A 7 2.43 -6.42 -2.97
CA VAL A 7 1.72 -5.35 -2.24
C VAL A 7 2.61 -4.66 -1.21
N ILE A 8 3.41 -5.43 -0.47
CA ILE A 8 4.33 -4.91 0.56
C ILE A 8 5.42 -4.05 -0.11
N SER A 9 6.00 -4.49 -1.23
CA SER A 9 7.00 -3.71 -1.97
C SER A 9 6.46 -2.34 -2.39
N ASP A 10 5.24 -2.29 -2.91
CA ASP A 10 4.60 -1.03 -3.32
C ASP A 10 4.27 -0.15 -2.10
N SER A 11 3.83 -0.75 -0.99
CA SER A 11 3.52 -0.03 0.25
C SER A 11 4.76 0.62 0.87
N ILE A 12 5.91 -0.06 0.79
CA ILE A 12 7.21 0.47 1.25
C ILE A 12 7.61 1.68 0.41
N VAL A 13 7.42 1.63 -0.92
CA VAL A 13 7.72 2.77 -1.81
C VAL A 13 6.91 4.01 -1.41
N TYR A 14 5.62 3.86 -1.11
CA TYR A 14 4.79 4.99 -0.65
C TYR A 14 5.19 5.51 0.72
N THR A 15 5.59 4.60 1.62
CA THR A 15 6.06 4.96 2.97
C THR A 15 7.37 5.74 2.92
N ASP A 16 8.31 5.29 2.07
CA ASP A 16 9.61 5.94 1.84
C ASP A 16 9.46 7.29 1.12
N HIS A 17 8.57 7.37 0.12
CA HIS A 17 8.22 8.63 -0.55
C HIS A 17 7.74 9.69 0.44
N ALA A 18 6.97 9.27 1.45
CA ALA A 18 6.50 10.14 2.51
C ALA A 18 7.51 10.36 3.66
N ARG A 19 8.74 9.84 3.53
CA ARG A 19 9.81 9.89 4.55
C ARG A 19 9.38 9.35 5.92
N ARG A 20 8.49 8.36 5.93
CA ARG A 20 8.00 7.69 7.15
C ARG A 20 8.74 6.38 7.37
N LYS A 21 8.85 5.95 8.63
CA LYS A 21 9.37 4.61 9.00
C LYS A 21 8.26 3.59 9.28
N THR A 22 7.02 4.06 9.35
CA THR A 22 5.84 3.24 9.67
C THR A 22 4.91 3.24 8.48
N VAL A 23 4.61 2.04 7.97
CA VAL A 23 3.62 1.84 6.91
C VAL A 23 2.24 2.10 7.50
N THR A 24 1.48 2.97 6.86
CA THR A 24 0.10 3.28 7.23
C THR A 24 -0.88 2.50 6.36
N SER A 25 -2.13 2.39 6.79
CA SER A 25 -3.19 1.75 6.01
C SER A 25 -3.37 2.40 4.62
N LEU A 26 -3.14 3.70 4.51
CA LEU A 26 -3.20 4.44 3.25
C LEU A 26 -2.15 3.96 2.23
N ASP A 27 -0.92 3.71 2.67
CA ASP A 27 0.15 3.24 1.79
C ASP A 27 -0.20 1.87 1.19
N VAL A 28 -0.86 1.01 1.98
CA VAL A 28 -1.36 -0.30 1.55
C VAL A 28 -2.54 -0.15 0.58
N ILE A 29 -3.49 0.74 0.87
CA ILE A 29 -4.64 1.00 -0.02
C ILE A 29 -4.17 1.54 -1.37
N TYR A 30 -3.18 2.44 -1.38
CA TYR A 30 -2.59 2.95 -2.61
C TYR A 30 -1.84 1.87 -3.39
N ALA A 31 -1.08 1.01 -2.72
CA ALA A 31 -0.45 -0.16 -3.33
C ALA A 31 -1.49 -1.12 -3.97
N LEU A 32 -2.63 -1.33 -3.29
CA LEU A 32 -3.72 -2.17 -3.80
C LEU A 32 -4.42 -1.50 -5.00
N LYS A 33 -4.73 -0.20 -4.91
CA LYS A 33 -5.36 0.59 -5.98
C LYS A 33 -4.51 0.60 -7.26
N ARG A 34 -3.19 0.73 -7.12
CA ARG A 34 -2.22 0.63 -8.25
C ARG A 34 -2.32 -0.72 -8.98
N ARG A 35 -2.71 -1.78 -8.27
CA ARG A 35 -2.86 -3.15 -8.80
C ARG A 35 -4.29 -3.47 -9.26
N GLY A 36 -5.17 -2.46 -9.32
CA GLY A 36 -6.57 -2.65 -9.69
C GLY A 36 -7.41 -3.36 -8.62
N ARG A 37 -6.94 -3.39 -7.36
CA ARG A 37 -7.67 -3.96 -6.24
C ARG A 37 -8.09 -2.83 -5.30
N THR A 38 -9.36 -2.46 -5.35
CA THR A 38 -9.90 -1.42 -4.47
C THR A 38 -10.41 -2.07 -3.20
N LEU A 39 -9.85 -1.70 -2.06
CA LEU A 39 -10.35 -2.12 -0.75
C LEU A 39 -11.41 -1.12 -0.28
N TYR A 40 -12.67 -1.54 -0.25
CA TYR A 40 -13.79 -0.71 0.22
C TYR A 40 -13.79 -0.61 1.76
N GLY A 41 -14.23 0.54 2.29
CA GLY A 41 -14.31 0.78 3.74
C GLY A 41 -13.03 1.31 4.39
N TYR A 42 -12.00 1.62 3.59
CA TYR A 42 -10.81 2.31 4.05
C TYR A 42 -10.51 3.53 3.18
N GLY A 43 -10.67 4.71 3.78
CA GLY A 43 -10.70 6.01 3.11
C GLY A 43 -12.01 6.68 3.49
N ALA A 44 -11.93 7.67 4.38
CA ALA A 44 -13.05 8.56 4.65
C ALA A 44 -13.34 9.42 3.39
#